data_AF-A0A7J2YSU1-F1
#
_entry.id   AF-A0A7J2YSU1-F1
#
_cell.length_a   1.000
_cell.length_b   1.000
_cell.length_c   1.000
_cell.angle_alpha   90.00
_cell.angle_beta   90.00
_cell.angle_gamma   90.00
#
_symmetry.space_group_name_H-M   'P 1'
#
loop_
_entity.id
_entity.type
_entity.pdbx_description
1 polymer ?
#
loop_
_entity_poly.entity_id
_entity_poly.type
_entity_poly.pdbx_seq_one_letter_code
_entity_poly.pdbx_strand_id
1 'polypeptide(L)'
;MKTLRISDEAHARLTAVVGRLMAESGKTKTYSDAVEAMISKSVILSADLLKEVESFIKENLELGYATKEDFIQEAMRLRLASFMGKRLEGSGRKTTKKG
;
A
#
# COMPACT_ATOMS: atom_id res chain seq x y z
N MET A 1 2.74 -30.41 4.07
CA MET A 1 3.65 -29.44 3.42
C MET A 1 3.37 -29.48 1.92
N LYS A 2 3.18 -28.33 1.27
CA LYS A 2 2.99 -28.22 -0.18
C LYS A 2 4.17 -27.41 -0.74
N THR A 3 4.70 -27.79 -1.88
CA THR A 3 5.82 -27.09 -2.52
C THR A 3 5.29 -26.17 -3.60
N LEU A 4 5.63 -24.88 -3.53
CA LEU A 4 5.34 -23.88 -4.56
C LEU A 4 6.64 -23.49 -5.25
N ARG A 5 6.67 -23.59 -6.58
CA ARG A 5 7.75 -22.99 -7.38
C ARG A 5 7.42 -21.53 -7.59
N ILE A 6 8.37 -20.66 -7.30
CA ILE A 6 8.27 -19.21 -7.45
C ILE A 6 9.51 -18.70 -8.19
N SER A 7 9.39 -17.56 -8.89
CA SER A 7 10.53 -16.88 -9.48
C SER A 7 11.43 -16.25 -8.41
N ASP A 8 12.67 -15.95 -8.76
CA ASP A 8 13.61 -15.25 -7.86
C ASP A 8 13.07 -13.88 -7.43
N GLU A 9 12.38 -13.19 -8.33
CA GLU A 9 11.73 -11.91 -8.00
C GLU A 9 10.61 -12.09 -6.97
N ALA A 10 9.75 -13.10 -7.16
CA ALA A 10 8.69 -13.39 -6.20
C ALA A 10 9.27 -13.80 -4.84
N HIS A 11 10.37 -14.56 -4.83
CA HIS A 11 11.11 -14.92 -3.62
C HIS A 11 11.68 -13.68 -2.91
N ALA A 12 12.32 -12.76 -3.63
CA ALA A 12 12.85 -11.52 -3.07
C ALA A 12 11.74 -10.65 -2.45
N ARG A 13 10.59 -10.52 -3.15
CA ARG A 13 9.42 -9.79 -2.64
C ARG A 13 8.85 -10.45 -1.38
N LEU A 14 8.71 -11.78 -1.36
CA LEU A 14 8.27 -12.51 -0.18
C LEU A 14 9.22 -12.33 1.01
N THR A 15 10.53 -12.33 0.76
CA THR A 15 11.56 -12.09 1.79
C THR A 15 11.37 -10.71 2.43
N ALA A 16 11.13 -9.69 1.61
CA ALA A 16 10.87 -8.33 2.10
C ALA A 16 9.58 -8.26 2.94
N VAL A 17 8.54 -9.00 2.58
CA VAL A 17 7.29 -9.09 3.38
C VAL A 17 7.56 -9.77 4.72
N VAL A 18 8.29 -10.88 4.74
CA VAL A 18 8.68 -11.56 5.99
C VAL A 18 9.43 -10.59 6.92
N GLY A 19 10.44 -9.89 6.41
CA GLY A 19 11.20 -8.92 7.19
C GLY A 19 10.34 -7.80 7.78
N ARG A 20 9.37 -7.30 7.00
CA ARG A 20 8.41 -6.29 7.47
C ARG A 20 7.52 -6.81 8.59
N LEU A 21 6.96 -8.01 8.44
CA LEU A 21 6.13 -8.64 9.47
C LEU A 21 6.93 -8.92 10.75
N MET A 22 8.22 -9.23 10.64
CA MET A 22 9.11 -9.37 11.80
C MET A 22 9.33 -8.02 12.48
N ALA A 23 9.58 -6.95 11.72
CA ALA A 23 9.73 -5.60 12.26
C ALA A 23 8.46 -5.11 12.98
N GLU A 24 7.27 -5.39 12.43
CA GLU A 24 5.98 -5.01 13.02
C GLU A 24 5.64 -5.81 14.28
N SER A 25 5.94 -7.11 14.30
CA SER A 25 5.52 -8.01 15.39
C SER A 25 6.59 -8.30 16.45
N GLY A 26 7.85 -7.97 16.17
CA GLY A 26 9.00 -8.31 17.02
C GLY A 26 9.30 -9.81 17.12
N LYS A 27 8.66 -10.65 16.31
CA LYS A 27 8.76 -12.11 16.35
C LYS A 27 9.29 -12.64 15.02
N THR A 28 9.96 -13.78 15.06
CA THR A 28 10.36 -14.52 13.85
C THR A 28 9.12 -14.88 13.02
N LYS A 29 9.22 -14.71 11.70
CA LYS A 29 8.15 -15.03 10.75
C LYS A 29 8.70 -15.90 9.64
N THR A 30 7.82 -16.72 9.07
CA THR A 30 8.11 -17.62 7.97
C THR A 30 7.50 -17.12 6.67
N TYR A 31 7.91 -17.69 5.54
CA TYR A 31 7.23 -17.47 4.27
C TYR A 31 5.75 -17.86 4.31
N SER A 32 5.38 -18.87 5.11
CA SER A 32 3.98 -19.25 5.29
C SER A 32 3.19 -18.12 5.96
N ASP A 33 3.73 -17.51 7.02
CA ASP A 33 3.10 -16.37 7.69
C ASP A 33 2.95 -15.18 6.73
N ALA A 34 3.94 -14.95 5.85
CA ALA A 34 3.87 -13.88 4.86
C ALA A 34 2.80 -14.14 3.81
N VAL A 35 2.73 -15.35 3.26
CA VAL A 35 1.68 -15.75 2.30
C VAL A 35 0.30 -15.63 2.94
N GLU A 36 0.14 -16.10 4.17
CA GLU A 36 -1.12 -16.02 4.90
C GLU A 36 -1.51 -14.57 5.21
N ALA A 37 -0.57 -13.73 5.60
CA ALA A 37 -0.81 -12.29 5.78
C ALA A 37 -1.20 -11.62 4.46
N MET A 38 -0.57 -11.97 3.34
CA MET A 38 -0.94 -11.45 2.03
C MET A 38 -2.36 -11.87 1.67
N ILE A 39 -2.73 -13.14 1.84
CA ILE A 39 -4.08 -13.62 1.48
C ILE A 39 -5.15 -13.04 2.42
N SER A 40 -4.87 -12.95 3.73
CA SER A 40 -5.87 -12.56 4.74
C SER A 40 -6.03 -11.04 4.90
N LYS A 41 -4.96 -10.26 4.71
CA LYS A 41 -4.96 -8.82 4.95
C LYS A 41 -4.96 -7.98 3.68
N SER A 42 -4.67 -8.57 2.51
CA SER A 42 -4.65 -7.79 1.27
C SER A 42 -6.05 -7.66 0.70
N VAL A 43 -6.36 -6.44 0.25
CA VAL A 43 -7.55 -6.18 -0.56
C VAL A 43 -7.13 -6.30 -2.02
N ILE A 44 -7.78 -7.19 -2.76
CA ILE A 44 -7.57 -7.30 -4.21
C ILE A 44 -8.46 -6.27 -4.87
N LEU A 45 -7.84 -5.27 -5.50
CA LEU A 45 -8.53 -4.29 -6.31
C LEU A 45 -8.72 -4.82 -7.73
N SER A 46 -9.81 -4.40 -8.39
CA SER A 46 -10.03 -4.74 -9.80
C SER A 46 -8.93 -4.10 -10.68
N ALA A 47 -8.59 -4.78 -11.78
CA ALA A 47 -7.58 -4.29 -12.71
C ALA A 47 -7.97 -2.92 -13.31
N ASP A 48 -9.26 -2.71 -13.57
CA ASP A 48 -9.76 -1.45 -14.10
C ASP A 48 -9.56 -0.29 -13.13
N LEU A 49 -9.87 -0.50 -11.84
CA LEU A 49 -9.65 0.52 -10.81
C LEU A 49 -8.17 0.83 -10.62
N LEU A 50 -7.31 -0.20 -10.61
CA LEU A 50 -5.86 0.01 -10.53
C LEU A 50 -5.34 0.83 -11.70
N LYS A 51 -5.82 0.55 -12.91
CA LYS A 51 -5.47 1.30 -14.11
C LYS A 51 -5.93 2.76 -14.02
N GLU A 52 -7.14 3.00 -13.53
CA GLU A 52 -7.66 4.35 -13.31
C GLU A 52 -6.82 5.12 -12.29
N VAL A 53 -6.46 4.49 -11.17
CA VAL A 53 -5.56 5.09 -10.16
C VAL A 53 -4.19 5.43 -10.76
N GLU A 54 -3.61 4.52 -11.53
CA GLU A 54 -2.32 4.76 -12.18
C GLU A 54 -2.38 5.89 -13.21
N SER A 55 -3.46 5.98 -14.00
CA SER A 55 -3.69 7.10 -14.92
C SER A 55 -3.84 8.41 -14.16
N PHE A 56 -4.65 8.43 -13.09
CA PHE A 56 -4.86 9.61 -12.26
C PHE A 56 -3.54 10.14 -11.69
N ILE A 57 -2.68 9.27 -11.13
CA ILE A 57 -1.38 9.68 -10.59
C ILE A 57 -0.47 10.25 -11.68
N LYS A 58 -0.46 9.65 -12.88
CA LYS A 58 0.34 10.15 -14.01
C LYS A 58 -0.12 11.51 -14.52
N GLU A 59 -1.43 11.76 -14.49
CA GLU A 59 -2.03 13.01 -14.95
C GLU A 59 -1.92 14.15 -13.93
N ASN A 60 -1.75 13.83 -12.64
CA ASN A 60 -1.78 14.80 -11.54
C ASN A 60 -0.50 14.71 -10.68
N LEU A 61 0.67 14.77 -11.33
CA LEU A 61 1.98 14.65 -10.66
C LEU A 61 2.21 15.71 -9.58
N GLU A 62 1.61 16.89 -9.73
CA GLU A 62 1.64 18.00 -8.77
C GLU A 62 1.03 17.65 -7.42
N LEU A 63 0.19 16.60 -7.35
CA LEU A 63 -0.34 16.10 -6.08
C LEU A 63 0.70 15.34 -5.27
N GLY A 64 1.83 14.95 -5.87
CA GLY A 64 3.00 14.38 -5.17
C GLY A 64 2.82 12.94 -4.70
N TYR A 65 1.95 12.15 -5.34
CA TYR A 65 1.86 10.71 -5.08
C TYR A 65 2.99 9.98 -5.83
N ALA A 66 3.80 9.20 -5.10
CA ALA A 66 4.89 8.43 -5.70
C ALA A 66 4.43 7.04 -6.17
N THR A 67 3.44 6.46 -5.48
CA THR A 67 2.91 5.13 -5.76
C THR A 67 1.39 5.07 -5.67
N LYS A 68 0.78 4.08 -6.33
CA LYS A 68 -0.66 3.77 -6.20
C LYS A 68 -1.03 3.43 -4.75
N GLU A 69 -0.14 2.77 -4.03
CA GLU A 69 -0.31 2.46 -2.61
C GLU A 69 -0.46 3.73 -1.77
N ASP A 70 0.34 4.78 -2.01
CA ASP A 70 0.24 6.05 -1.30
C ASP A 70 -1.13 6.71 -1.51
N PHE A 71 -1.59 6.72 -2.76
CA PHE A 71 -2.90 7.28 -3.12
C PHE A 71 -4.04 6.51 -2.48
N ILE A 72 -4.04 5.17 -2.60
CA ILE A 72 -5.10 4.31 -2.06
C ILE A 72 -5.18 4.43 -0.54
N GLN A 73 -4.04 4.44 0.16
CA GLN A 73 -4.01 4.61 1.61
C GLN A 73 -4.62 5.94 2.04
N GLU A 74 -4.26 7.04 1.37
CA GLU A 74 -4.78 8.36 1.69
C GLU A 74 -6.28 8.46 1.39
N ALA A 75 -6.72 7.95 0.24
CA ALA A 75 -8.14 7.89 -0.12
C ALA A 75 -8.97 7.15 0.93
N MET A 76 -8.46 6.02 1.43
CA MET A 76 -9.11 5.26 2.50
C MET A 76 -9.14 6.02 3.84
N ARG A 77 -8.04 6.69 4.21
CA ARG A 77 -8.00 7.53 5.43
C ARG A 77 -9.01 8.66 5.38
N LEU A 78 -9.06 9.39 4.26
CA LEU A 78 -10.02 10.47 4.02
C LEU A 78 -11.45 9.95 4.11
N ARG A 79 -11.72 8.80 3.48
CA ARG A 79 -13.05 8.19 3.51
C ARG A 79 -13.46 7.77 4.93
N LEU A 80 -12.57 7.13 5.69
CA LEU A 80 -12.83 6.77 7.09
C LEU A 80 -13.02 8.00 7.97
N ALA A 81 -12.18 9.02 7.82
CA ALA A 81 -12.28 10.27 8.57
C ALA A 81 -13.63 10.96 8.36
N SER A 82 -14.13 10.96 7.11
CA SER A 82 -15.44 11.53 6.79
C SER A 82 -16.59 10.85 7.55
N PHE A 83 -16.52 9.54 7.76
CA PHE A 83 -17.53 8.80 8.53
C PHE A 83 -17.34 8.90 10.05
N MET A 84 -16.11 9.08 10.52
CA MET A 84 -15.82 9.21 11.95
C MET A 84 -16.02 10.63 12.49
N GLY A 85 -16.43 11.59 11.66
CA GLY A 85 -16.57 12.99 12.04
C GLY A 85 -15.24 13.66 12.44
N LYS A 86 -14.11 12.99 12.19
CA LYS A 86 -12.78 13.52 12.46
C LYS A 86 -12.37 14.39 11.28
N ARG A 87 -12.24 15.70 11.47
CA ARG A 87 -11.50 16.54 10.53
C ARG A 87 -10.05 16.07 10.60
N LEU A 88 -9.57 15.42 9.54
CA LEU A 88 -8.13 15.33 9.32
C LEU A 88 -7.68 16.78 9.09
N GLU A 89 -7.03 17.37 10.09
CA GLU A 89 -6.25 18.58 9.86
C GLU A 89 -5.22 18.20 8.81
N GLY A 90 -5.37 18.78 7.62
CA GLY A 90 -4.53 18.45 6.48
C GLY A 90 -3.08 18.51 6.89
N SER A 91 -2.39 17.36 6.82
CA SER A 91 -0.94 17.33 6.85
C SER A 91 -0.48 18.23 5.71
N GLY A 92 0.07 19.39 6.05
CA GLY A 92 0.39 20.44 5.12
C GLY A 92 1.37 19.97 4.05
N ARG A 93 0.87 19.56 2.89
CA ARG A 93 1.65 19.67 1.65
C ARG A 93 1.67 21.16 1.31
N LYS A 94 2.69 21.85 1.81
CA LYS A 94 3.02 23.23 1.45
C LYS A 94 3.07 23.33 -0.08
N THR A 95 2.05 23.91 -0.68
CA THR A 95 2.14 24.49 -2.02
C THR A 95 3.13 25.64 -1.92
N THR A 96 4.39 25.38 -2.27
CA THR A 96 5.34 26.46 -2.53
C THR A 96 4.93 27.11 -3.85
N LYS A 97 4.01 28.07 -3.75
CA LYS A 97 3.74 29.04 -4.79
C LYS A 97 5.00 29.91 -4.93
N LYS A 98 5.90 29.56 -5.85
CA LYS A 98 6.92 30.50 -6.33
C LYS A 98 6.21 31.51 -7.24
N GLY A 99 6.28 32.77 -6.83
CA GLY A 99 5.94 33.92 -7.67
C GLY A 99 7.06 34.24 -8.65
#